data_AF-A0A6H9SJJ3-F1
#
_entry.id   AF-A0A6H9SJJ3-F1
#
_cell.length_a   1.000
_cell.length_b   1.000
_cell.length_c   1.000
_cell.angle_alpha   90.00
_cell.angle_beta   90.00
_cell.angle_gamma   90.00
#
_symmetry.space_group_name_H-M   'P 1'
#
loop_
_entity.id
_entity.type
_entity.pdbx_description
1 polymer ?
#
loop_
_entity_poly.entity_id
_entity_poly.type
_entity_poly.pdbx_seq_one_letter_code
_entity_poly.pdbx_strand_id
1 'polypeptide(L)'
;VTDIDRVGVGATAEEMLARGFRPVGADFPVFLDPKSGEEYALARTERKSGRGYGGFVFHASPEVTLEEDLVRRDLTINAMAEDDHGNLTDPYHGQRDLEARVLRHVSPAFAEDPLRVLRVARFAARYAPLGFKVADETLELMRQLSDSGELEALT
;
A
#
# COMPACT_ATOMS: atom_id res chain seq x y z
N VAL A 1 20.84 -0.46 -2.09
CA VAL A 1 19.94 0.67 -2.36
C VAL A 1 18.87 0.60 -1.29
N THR A 2 18.86 1.58 -0.38
CA THR A 2 17.73 1.84 0.50
C THR A 2 16.76 2.70 -0.30
N ASP A 3 15.55 2.21 -0.46
CA ASP A 3 14.45 2.95 -1.07
C ASP A 3 13.72 3.70 0.05
N ILE A 4 13.33 4.96 -0.20
CA ILE A 4 12.61 5.79 0.77
C ILE A 4 11.37 6.33 0.07
N ASP A 5 10.23 5.72 0.38
CA ASP A 5 8.92 6.16 -0.08
C ASP A 5 8.35 7.20 0.88
N ARG A 6 8.15 8.44 0.42
CA ARG A 6 7.48 9.48 1.22
C ARG A 6 6.01 9.56 0.86
N VAL A 7 5.16 9.80 1.87
CA VAL A 7 3.73 10.05 1.67
C VAL A 7 3.42 11.53 1.87
N GLY A 8 2.79 12.15 0.89
CA GLY A 8 2.33 13.54 0.94
C GLY A 8 0.87 13.60 1.36
N VAL A 9 0.59 14.12 2.56
CA VAL A 9 -0.77 14.35 3.08
C VAL A 9 -1.11 15.84 2.94
N GLY A 10 -2.35 16.17 2.56
CA GLY A 10 -2.80 17.57 2.51
C GLY A 10 -2.30 18.37 1.31
N ALA A 11 -1.74 17.73 0.28
CA ALA A 11 -1.24 18.39 -0.93
C ALA A 11 -1.99 17.91 -2.17
N THR A 12 -2.11 18.77 -3.20
CA THR A 12 -2.67 18.38 -4.51
C THR A 12 -1.59 18.08 -5.55
N ALA A 13 -1.96 17.37 -6.61
CA ALA A 13 -1.09 17.15 -7.77
C ALA A 13 -0.65 18.48 -8.41
N GLU A 14 -1.55 19.45 -8.52
CA GLU A 14 -1.25 20.78 -9.05
C GLU A 14 -0.22 21.51 -8.19
N GLU A 15 -0.31 21.42 -6.86
CA GLU A 15 0.68 22.01 -5.96
C GLU A 15 2.05 21.36 -6.09
N MET A 16 2.09 20.02 -6.22
CA MET A 16 3.33 19.28 -6.46
C MET A 16 4.00 19.74 -7.76
N LEU A 17 3.23 19.83 -8.85
CA LEU A 17 3.71 20.32 -10.15
C LEU A 17 4.18 21.78 -10.07
N ALA A 18 3.43 22.65 -9.39
CA ALA A 18 3.80 24.06 -9.20
C ALA A 18 5.11 24.22 -8.41
N ARG A 19 5.42 23.27 -7.52
CA ARG A 19 6.69 23.21 -6.77
C ARG A 19 7.84 22.56 -7.57
N GLY A 20 7.58 22.14 -8.82
CA GLY A 20 8.59 21.57 -9.72
C GLY A 20 8.80 20.06 -9.56
N PHE A 21 7.92 19.36 -8.84
CA PHE A 21 7.95 17.90 -8.78
C PHE A 21 7.57 17.30 -10.14
N ARG A 22 8.15 16.14 -10.46
CA ARG A 22 7.91 15.45 -11.73
C ARG A 22 7.04 14.21 -11.50
N PRO A 23 5.89 14.06 -12.17
CA PRO A 23 5.05 12.88 -12.00
C PRO A 23 5.73 11.61 -12.53
N VAL A 24 5.46 10.49 -11.88
CA VAL A 24 5.95 9.15 -12.25
C VAL A 24 4.76 8.25 -12.58
N GLY A 25 4.74 7.72 -13.80
CA GLY A 25 3.62 6.91 -14.29
C GLY A 25 2.42 7.77 -14.70
N ALA A 26 1.40 7.12 -15.27
CA ALA A 26 0.20 7.78 -15.78
C ALA A 26 -0.96 7.76 -14.78
N ASP A 27 -1.04 6.71 -13.95
CA ASP A 27 -2.25 6.39 -13.19
C ASP A 27 -2.13 6.67 -11.68
N PHE A 28 -0.90 6.83 -11.16
CA PHE A 28 -0.65 7.00 -9.73
C PHE A 28 -0.12 8.41 -9.43
N PRO A 29 -0.60 9.07 -8.35
CA PRO A 29 -0.15 10.40 -7.95
C PRO A 29 1.20 10.32 -7.22
N VAL A 30 2.22 9.79 -7.91
CA VAL A 30 3.60 9.67 -7.42
C VAL A 30 4.47 10.70 -8.13
N PHE A 31 5.35 11.34 -7.38
CA PHE A 31 6.12 12.50 -7.82
C PHE A 31 7.57 12.38 -7.36
N LEU A 32 8.52 12.77 -8.21
CA LEU A 32 9.93 12.89 -7.87
C LEU A 32 10.25 14.31 -7.44
N ASP A 33 10.90 14.45 -6.28
CA ASP A 33 11.49 15.71 -5.83
C ASP A 33 12.60 16.14 -6.81
N PRO A 34 12.55 17.37 -7.36
CA PRO A 34 13.54 17.83 -8.32
C PRO A 34 14.95 18.00 -7.74
N LYS A 35 15.10 18.07 -6.40
CA LYS A 35 16.37 18.28 -5.71
C LYS A 35 16.98 16.97 -5.22
N SER A 36 16.21 16.17 -4.50
CA SER A 36 16.71 14.92 -3.89
C SER A 36 16.53 13.70 -4.81
N GLY A 37 15.55 13.74 -5.72
CA GLY A 37 15.16 12.58 -6.52
C GLY A 37 14.35 11.55 -5.73
N GLU A 38 13.92 11.86 -4.51
CA GLU A 38 13.07 10.99 -3.69
C GLU A 38 11.64 10.91 -4.24
N GLU A 39 10.98 9.76 -4.02
CA GLU A 39 9.60 9.52 -4.43
C GLU A 39 8.61 9.99 -3.35
N TYR A 40 7.62 10.77 -3.77
CA TYR A 40 6.51 11.27 -2.96
C TYR A 40 5.20 10.77 -3.56
N ALA A 41 4.53 9.86 -2.88
CA ALA A 41 3.18 9.43 -3.22
C ALA A 41 2.18 10.30 -2.45
N LEU A 42 1.23 10.95 -3.14
CA LEU A 42 0.14 11.63 -2.45
C LEU A 42 -0.79 10.60 -1.81
N ALA A 43 -1.22 10.89 -0.57
CA ALA A 43 -2.24 10.13 0.14
C ALA A 43 -3.50 10.06 -0.71
N ARG A 44 -4.04 8.85 -0.85
CA ARG A 44 -5.14 8.61 -1.80
C ARG A 44 -6.11 7.57 -1.29
N THR A 45 -7.35 7.70 -1.76
CA THR A 45 -8.32 6.62 -1.72
C THR A 45 -8.38 5.95 -3.08
N GLU A 46 -8.61 4.64 -3.09
CA GLU A 46 -8.73 3.85 -4.32
C GLU A 46 -10.19 3.40 -4.45
N ARG A 47 -10.79 3.63 -5.63
CA ARG A 47 -12.13 3.10 -5.92
C ARG A 47 -12.07 2.19 -7.14
N LYS A 48 -12.52 0.93 -6.97
CA LYS A 48 -12.63 -0.03 -8.06
C LYS A 48 -13.67 0.46 -9.09
N SER A 49 -13.24 0.75 -10.32
CA SER A 49 -14.03 1.23 -11.44
C SER A 49 -14.32 0.16 -12.51
N GLY A 50 -13.88 -1.08 -12.32
CA GLY A 50 -14.17 -2.19 -13.25
C GLY A 50 -13.63 -3.56 -12.80
N ARG A 51 -13.87 -4.59 -13.62
CA ARG A 51 -13.22 -5.92 -13.50
C ARG A 51 -11.88 -5.91 -14.25
N GLY A 52 -10.82 -6.50 -13.68
CA GLY A 52 -9.49 -6.64 -14.30
C GLY A 52 -8.41 -5.69 -13.76
N TYR A 53 -7.22 -5.75 -14.38
CA TYR A 53 -5.93 -5.16 -13.91
C TYR A 53 -5.84 -3.62 -13.93
N GLY A 54 -6.80 -2.91 -14.56
CA GLY A 54 -6.75 -1.45 -14.77
C GLY A 54 -7.91 -0.66 -14.17
N GLY A 55 -8.66 -1.25 -13.24
CA GLY A 55 -9.93 -0.69 -12.75
C GLY A 55 -9.83 0.07 -11.45
N PHE A 56 -8.82 0.91 -11.21
CA PHE A 56 -8.79 1.77 -10.01
C PHE A 56 -8.77 3.23 -10.40
N VAL A 57 -9.76 3.98 -9.92
CA VAL A 57 -9.72 5.44 -9.95
C VAL A 57 -9.12 5.89 -8.63
N PHE A 58 -7.95 6.54 -8.71
CA PHE A 58 -7.28 7.13 -7.57
C PHE A 58 -7.83 8.52 -7.33
N HIS A 59 -8.30 8.74 -6.11
CA HIS A 59 -8.69 10.06 -5.63
C HIS A 59 -7.66 10.50 -4.61
N ALA A 60 -6.68 11.27 -5.06
CA ALA A 60 -5.80 12.05 -4.19
C ALA A 60 -6.48 13.39 -3.93
N SER A 61 -6.75 13.67 -2.66
CA SER A 61 -7.41 14.88 -2.22
C SER A 61 -6.70 15.36 -0.95
N PRO A 62 -6.56 16.67 -0.72
CA PRO A 62 -5.97 17.19 0.52
C PRO A 62 -6.67 16.72 1.79
N GLU A 63 -7.93 16.31 1.67
CA GLU A 63 -8.77 15.80 2.75
C GLU A 63 -8.49 14.34 3.11
N VAL A 64 -7.75 13.60 2.27
CA VAL A 64 -7.39 12.20 2.57
C VAL A 64 -6.35 12.21 3.67
N THR A 65 -6.72 11.60 4.79
CA THR A 65 -5.85 11.45 5.96
C THR A 65 -4.79 10.37 5.73
N LEU A 66 -3.73 10.41 6.53
CA LEU A 66 -2.70 9.36 6.52
C LEU A 66 -3.32 7.99 6.81
N GLU A 67 -4.21 7.91 7.79
CA GLU A 67 -4.92 6.69 8.18
C GLU A 67 -5.76 6.12 7.02
N GLU A 68 -6.44 6.97 6.25
CA GLU A 68 -7.20 6.56 5.07
C GLU A 68 -6.31 6.07 3.92
N ASP A 69 -5.07 6.55 3.79
CA ASP A 69 -4.09 5.95 2.88
C ASP A 69 -3.61 4.59 3.40
N LEU A 70 -3.21 4.54 4.68
CA LEU A 70 -2.65 3.35 5.31
C LEU A 70 -3.64 2.17 5.31
N VAL A 71 -4.95 2.42 5.47
CA VAL A 71 -5.99 1.36 5.45
C VAL A 71 -6.07 0.60 4.13
N ARG A 72 -5.64 1.26 3.04
CA ARG A 72 -5.67 0.72 1.69
C ARG A 72 -4.45 -0.15 1.40
N ARG A 73 -3.43 -0.18 2.26
CA ARG A 73 -2.22 -0.99 2.04
C ARG A 73 -2.48 -2.49 2.22
N ASP A 74 -1.51 -3.30 1.78
CA ASP A 74 -1.64 -4.76 1.76
C ASP A 74 -1.53 -5.37 3.16
N LEU A 75 -0.40 -5.16 3.84
CA LEU A 75 -0.08 -5.77 5.12
C LEU A 75 0.08 -4.72 6.22
N THR A 76 -0.29 -5.07 7.46
CA THR A 76 -0.14 -4.22 8.66
C THR A 76 1.30 -3.73 8.83
N ILE A 77 2.28 -4.61 8.63
CA ILE A 77 3.71 -4.29 8.69
C ILE A 77 4.17 -3.28 7.63
N ASN A 78 3.40 -3.07 6.56
CA ASN A 78 3.67 -2.07 5.52
C ASN A 78 2.77 -0.84 5.67
N ALA A 79 1.88 -0.83 6.66
CA ALA A 79 0.87 0.19 6.90
C ALA A 79 1.21 1.05 8.13
N MET A 80 2.47 1.46 8.19
CA MET A 80 3.02 2.37 9.19
C MET A 80 3.70 3.54 8.48
N ALA A 81 3.78 4.68 9.13
CA ALA A 81 4.49 5.85 8.64
C ALA A 81 5.24 6.54 9.78
N GLU A 82 6.44 7.02 9.48
CA GLU A 82 7.29 7.78 10.41
C GLU A 82 7.38 9.22 9.91
N ASP A 83 7.20 10.20 10.79
CA ASP A 83 7.40 11.61 10.45
C ASP A 83 8.89 12.02 10.52
N ASP A 84 9.21 13.24 10.09
CA ASP A 84 10.59 13.76 10.10
C ASP A 84 11.17 13.91 11.54
N HIS A 85 10.36 13.75 12.58
CA HIS A 85 10.76 13.77 13.99
C HIS A 85 10.93 12.36 14.58
N GLY A 86 10.70 11.30 13.80
CA GLY A 86 10.78 9.92 14.26
C GLY A 86 9.52 9.44 14.99
N ASN A 87 8.40 10.18 14.92
CA ASN A 87 7.14 9.72 15.51
C ASN A 87 6.49 8.70 14.57
N LEU A 88 6.25 7.50 15.10
CA LEU A 88 5.64 6.41 14.35
C LEU A 88 4.12 6.43 14.48
N THR A 89 3.45 6.55 13.34
CA THR A 89 2.00 6.37 13.19
C THR A 89 1.73 4.93 12.75
N ASP A 90 1.12 4.15 13.65
CA ASP A 90 0.80 2.73 13.44
C ASP A 90 -0.65 2.40 13.87
N PRO A 91 -1.67 2.85 13.10
CA PRO A 91 -3.08 2.64 13.45
C PRO A 91 -3.53 1.17 13.31
N TYR A 92 -2.79 0.34 12.56
CA TYR A 92 -3.16 -1.05 12.26
C TYR A 92 -2.27 -2.09 12.95
N HIS A 93 -1.48 -1.66 13.94
CA HIS A 93 -0.66 -2.52 14.79
C HIS A 93 0.41 -3.32 14.03
N GLY A 94 0.99 -2.73 12.98
CA GLY A 94 2.10 -3.26 12.22
C GLY A 94 3.33 -3.57 13.07
N GLN A 95 3.64 -2.76 14.09
CA GLN A 95 4.77 -3.05 15.00
C GLN A 95 4.56 -4.38 15.73
N ARG A 96 3.34 -4.59 16.24
CA ARG A 96 2.98 -5.82 16.96
C ARG A 96 3.06 -7.03 16.05
N ASP A 97 2.54 -6.94 14.83
CA ASP A 97 2.63 -8.03 13.86
C ASP A 97 4.08 -8.27 13.40
N LEU A 98 4.90 -7.22 13.29
CA LEU A 98 6.32 -7.34 12.98
C LEU A 98 7.09 -8.09 14.09
N GLU A 99 6.86 -7.73 15.35
CA GLU A 99 7.42 -8.42 16.52
C GLU A 99 6.97 -9.88 16.59
N ALA A 100 5.68 -10.13 16.34
CA ALA A 100 5.11 -11.47 16.31
C ALA A 100 5.46 -12.28 15.05
N ARG A 101 6.11 -11.65 14.06
CA ARG A 101 6.44 -12.20 12.75
C ARG A 101 5.21 -12.72 12.01
N VAL A 102 4.18 -11.88 11.95
CA VAL A 102 2.90 -12.18 11.34
C VAL A 102 2.69 -11.29 10.11
N LEU A 103 2.32 -11.90 8.99
CA LEU A 103 1.85 -11.21 7.79
C LEU A 103 0.32 -11.17 7.85
N ARG A 104 -0.23 -10.01 8.24
CA ARG A 104 -1.66 -9.77 8.40
C ARG A 104 -2.14 -8.70 7.42
N HIS A 105 -3.29 -8.91 6.79
CA HIS A 105 -3.91 -7.88 5.94
C HIS A 105 -4.44 -6.71 6.77
N VAL A 106 -4.38 -5.49 6.22
CA VAL A 106 -4.81 -4.28 6.95
C VAL A 106 -6.33 -4.21 7.12
N SER A 107 -7.06 -4.44 6.04
CA SER A 107 -8.51 -4.27 5.99
C SER A 107 -9.15 -5.17 4.94
N PRO A 108 -10.49 -5.37 4.95
CA PRO A 108 -11.20 -6.13 3.93
C PRO A 108 -10.95 -5.64 2.49
N ALA A 109 -10.49 -4.40 2.31
CA ALA A 109 -10.07 -3.86 1.01
C ALA A 109 -8.93 -4.66 0.36
N PHE A 110 -8.22 -5.50 1.13
CA PHE A 110 -7.25 -6.46 0.60
C PHE A 110 -7.85 -7.34 -0.51
N ALA A 111 -9.13 -7.69 -0.41
CA ALA A 111 -9.82 -8.50 -1.41
C ALA A 111 -10.16 -7.76 -2.71
N GLU A 112 -9.98 -6.44 -2.75
CA GLU A 112 -10.29 -5.66 -3.96
C GLU A 112 -9.23 -5.84 -5.06
N ASP A 113 -8.00 -6.19 -4.67
CA ASP A 113 -6.84 -6.37 -5.55
C ASP A 113 -6.24 -7.80 -5.41
N PRO A 114 -6.51 -8.71 -6.37
CA PRO A 114 -6.03 -10.08 -6.31
C PRO A 114 -4.49 -10.20 -6.40
N LEU A 115 -3.76 -9.16 -6.86
CA LEU A 115 -2.30 -9.15 -6.85
C LEU A 115 -1.73 -9.17 -5.43
N ARG A 116 -2.50 -8.72 -4.43
CA ARG A 116 -2.07 -8.76 -3.03
C ARG A 116 -1.86 -10.18 -2.53
N VAL A 117 -2.60 -11.16 -3.06
CA VAL A 117 -2.38 -12.59 -2.76
C VAL A 117 -0.96 -13.01 -3.17
N LEU A 118 -0.55 -12.65 -4.39
CA LEU A 118 0.80 -12.94 -4.91
C LEU A 118 1.88 -12.20 -4.12
N ARG A 119 1.62 -10.94 -3.72
CA ARG A 119 2.53 -10.16 -2.88
C ARG A 119 2.72 -10.81 -1.51
N VAL A 120 1.65 -11.24 -0.86
CA VAL A 120 1.73 -11.94 0.44
C VAL A 120 2.46 -13.26 0.30
N ALA A 121 2.18 -14.05 -0.74
CA ALA A 121 2.91 -15.29 -1.01
C ALA A 121 4.42 -15.05 -1.18
N ARG A 122 4.79 -13.98 -1.90
CA ARG A 122 6.20 -13.55 -2.06
C ARG A 122 6.82 -13.16 -0.72
N PHE A 123 6.13 -12.37 0.11
CA PHE A 123 6.61 -11.99 1.44
C PHE A 123 6.75 -13.20 2.37
N ALA A 124 5.77 -14.11 2.36
CA ALA A 124 5.81 -15.34 3.13
C ALA A 124 7.03 -16.20 2.75
N ALA A 125 7.29 -16.38 1.45
CA ALA A 125 8.46 -17.11 0.99
C ALA A 125 9.79 -16.42 1.37
N ARG A 126 9.87 -15.09 1.17
CA ARG A 126 11.08 -14.30 1.46
C ARG A 126 11.44 -14.30 2.95
N TYR A 127 10.44 -14.21 3.82
CA TYR A 127 10.65 -14.05 5.26
C TYR A 127 10.40 -15.33 6.08
N ALA A 128 10.05 -16.45 5.43
CA ALA A 128 9.97 -17.75 6.09
C ALA A 128 11.24 -18.12 6.88
N PRO A 129 12.49 -17.90 6.38
CA PRO A 129 13.69 -18.18 7.17
C PRO A 129 13.83 -17.34 8.45
N LEU A 130 13.14 -16.19 8.51
CA LEU A 130 13.11 -15.33 9.68
C LEU A 130 12.00 -15.73 10.66
N GLY A 131 11.16 -16.71 10.32
CA GLY A 131 10.05 -17.19 11.14
C GLY A 131 8.73 -16.45 10.93
N PHE A 132 8.56 -15.76 9.80
CA PHE A 132 7.28 -15.15 9.46
C PHE A 132 6.24 -16.19 9.07
N LYS A 133 5.00 -15.95 9.49
CA LYS A 133 3.82 -16.73 9.12
C LYS A 133 2.69 -15.82 8.65
N VAL A 134 1.84 -16.31 7.76
CA VAL A 134 0.60 -15.60 7.37
C VAL A 134 -0.43 -15.78 8.47
N ALA A 135 -1.16 -14.72 8.83
CA ALA A 135 -2.24 -14.81 9.81
C ALA A 135 -3.40 -15.66 9.27
N ASP A 136 -4.10 -16.39 10.15
CA ASP A 136 -5.13 -17.35 9.74
C ASP A 136 -6.26 -16.68 8.94
N GLU A 137 -6.71 -15.49 9.39
CA GLU A 137 -7.76 -14.75 8.69
C GLU A 137 -7.28 -14.14 7.36
N THR A 138 -5.98 -13.88 7.23
CA THR A 138 -5.40 -13.45 5.95
C THR A 138 -5.32 -14.61 4.97
N LEU A 139 -4.94 -15.79 5.46
CA LEU A 139 -4.91 -17.01 4.65
C LEU A 139 -6.31 -17.40 4.18
N GLU A 140 -7.33 -17.24 5.03
CA GLU A 140 -8.72 -17.47 4.67
C GLU A 140 -9.18 -16.54 3.54
N LEU A 141 -8.87 -15.24 3.63
CA LEU A 141 -9.20 -14.29 2.57
C LEU A 141 -8.49 -14.61 1.26
N MET A 142 -7.22 -15.03 1.32
CA MET A 142 -6.45 -15.47 0.15
C MET A 142 -7.07 -16.70 -0.53
N ARG A 143 -7.60 -17.66 0.25
CA ARG A 143 -8.32 -18.82 -0.29
C ARG A 143 -9.60 -18.39 -1.00
N GLN A 144 -10.40 -17.52 -0.39
CA GLN A 144 -11.64 -17.02 -0.99
C GLN A 144 -11.39 -16.31 -2.33
N LEU A 145 -10.30 -15.53 -2.45
CA LEU A 145 -9.89 -14.89 -3.69
C LEU A 145 -9.37 -15.87 -4.75
N SER A 146 -8.70 -16.93 -4.30
CA SER A 146 -8.25 -17.98 -5.21
C SER A 146 -9.44 -18.77 -5.78
N ASP A 147 -10.43 -19.05 -4.95
CA ASP A 147 -11.62 -19.83 -5.32
C ASP A 147 -12.62 -19.01 -6.15
N SER A 148 -12.56 -17.67 -6.11
CA SER A 148 -13.44 -16.79 -6.89
C SER A 148 -13.09 -16.73 -8.38
N GLY A 149 -11.92 -17.26 -8.78
CA GLY A 149 -11.40 -17.17 -10.15
C GLY A 149 -10.83 -15.79 -10.50
N GLU A 150 -10.78 -14.83 -9.57
CA GLU A 150 -10.21 -13.49 -9.86
C GLU A 150 -8.71 -13.57 -10.20
N LEU A 151 -7.99 -14.59 -9.72
CA LEU A 151 -6.58 -14.81 -10.07
C LEU A 151 -6.39 -15.24 -11.54
N GLU A 152 -7.37 -15.89 -12.17
CA GLU A 152 -7.29 -16.31 -13.57
C GLU A 152 -7.35 -15.11 -14.53
N ALA A 153 -7.90 -13.98 -14.08
CA ALA A 153 -7.96 -12.75 -14.85
C ALA A 153 -6.64 -11.95 -14.83
N LEU A 154 -5.59 -12.47 -14.19
CA LEU A 154 -4.26 -11.85 -14.09
C LEU A 154 -3.26 -12.32 -15.16
N THR A 155 -3.64 -13.27 -16.02
CA THR A 155 -2.81 -13.81 -17.12
C THR A 155 -3.05 -13.13 -18.45
#